data_AF-A0ABD0QK51-F1
#
_entry.id   AF-A0ABD0QK51-F1
#
_cell.length_a   1.000
_cell.length_b   1.000
_cell.length_c   1.000
_cell.angle_alpha   90.00
_cell.angle_beta   90.00
_cell.angle_gamma   90.00
#
_symmetry.space_group_name_H-M   'P 1'
#
loop_
_entity.id
_entity.type
_entity.pdbx_description
1 polymer ?
#
loop_
_entity_poly.entity_id
_entity_poly.type
_entity_poly.pdbx_seq_one_letter_code
_entity_poly.pdbx_strand_id
1 'polypeptide(L)' 'IGYVLGQIQHEASIPQLQAALEKMDENAMVRHECAEALGSIGKEACLQILERYKKDQERVVKESCEVALDMLEYENSSQF' A
#
# COMPACT_ATOMS: atom_id res chain seq x y z
N ILE A 1 0.51 5.19 14.14
CA ILE A 1 -0.94 4.93 13.86
C ILE A 1 -1.11 4.08 12.59
N GLY A 2 -0.21 4.13 11.59
CA GLY A 2 -0.21 3.18 10.45
C GLY A 2 -0.04 1.69 10.83
N TYR A 3 0.86 1.40 11.77
CA TYR A 3 1.19 0.03 12.21
C TYR A 3 0.00 -0.83 12.65
N VAL A 4 -1.03 -0.22 13.27
CA VAL A 4 -2.19 -0.96 13.81
C VAL A 4 -3.23 -1.25 12.72
N LEU A 5 -3.32 -0.39 11.69
CA LEU A 5 -4.29 -0.58 10.59
C LEU A 5 -3.80 -1.63 9.57
N GLY A 6 -2.48 -1.72 9.35
CA GLY A 6 -1.90 -2.76 8.50
C GLY A 6 -2.12 -4.18 9.03
N GLN A 7 -2.09 -4.37 10.35
CA GLN A 7 -2.28 -5.68 10.98
C GLN A 7 -3.71 -6.22 10.89
N ILE A 8 -4.70 -5.37 10.65
CA ILE A 8 -6.09 -5.83 10.52
C ILE A 8 -6.32 -6.52 9.16
N GLN A 9 -5.50 -6.20 8.13
CA GLN A 9 -5.56 -6.74 6.75
C GLN A 9 -6.99 -6.87 6.18
N HIS A 10 -7.92 -6.05 6.65
CA HIS A 10 -9.32 -6.17 6.33
C HIS A 10 -9.68 -5.16 5.25
N GLU A 11 -10.38 -5.60 4.21
CA GLU A 11 -10.78 -4.76 3.06
C GLU A 11 -11.45 -3.43 3.46
N ALA A 12 -12.21 -3.43 4.55
CA ALA A 12 -12.82 -2.21 5.09
C ALA A 12 -11.83 -1.10 5.52
N SER A 13 -10.53 -1.39 5.65
CA SER A 13 -9.50 -0.38 5.96
C SER A 13 -8.89 0.28 4.72
N ILE A 14 -9.17 -0.22 3.50
CA ILE A 14 -8.61 0.31 2.25
C ILE A 14 -8.85 1.83 2.13
N PRO A 15 -10.06 2.38 2.36
CA PRO A 15 -10.28 3.83 2.24
C PRO A 15 -9.41 4.66 3.19
N GLN A 16 -9.20 4.18 4.42
CA GLN A 16 -8.40 4.87 5.43
C GLN A 16 -6.90 4.76 5.15
N LEU A 17 -6.45 3.60 4.69
CA LEU A 17 -5.06 3.39 4.25
C LEU A 17 -4.74 4.26 3.03
N GLN A 18 -5.66 4.32 2.06
CA GLN A 18 -5.53 5.22 0.92
C GLN A 18 -5.44 6.67 1.41
N ALA A 19 -6.39 7.14 2.22
CA ALA A 19 -6.42 8.51 2.69
C ALA A 19 -5.12 8.91 3.43
N ALA A 20 -4.53 8.01 4.22
CA ALA A 20 -3.24 8.24 4.86
C ALA A 20 -2.08 8.28 3.86
N LEU A 21 -2.10 7.42 2.83
CA LEU A 21 -1.09 7.40 1.76
C LEU A 21 -1.14 8.67 0.88
N GLU A 22 -2.33 9.21 0.59
CA GLU A 22 -2.51 10.43 -0.23
C GLU A 22 -2.08 11.71 0.51
N LYS A 23 -2.00 11.64 1.84
CA LYS A 23 -1.74 12.78 2.70
C LYS A 23 -0.25 13.17 2.67
N MET A 24 0.09 14.15 1.83
CA MET A 24 1.49 14.58 1.58
C MET A 24 2.17 15.22 2.80
N ASP A 25 1.40 15.73 3.77
CA ASP A 25 1.90 16.24 5.06
C ASP A 25 2.02 15.14 6.13
N GLU A 26 1.65 13.89 5.81
CA GLU A 26 1.81 12.75 6.71
C GLU A 26 3.25 12.25 6.73
N ASN A 27 3.66 11.65 7.84
CA ASN A 27 5.00 11.12 7.98
C ASN A 27 5.27 10.04 6.91
N ALA A 28 6.40 10.14 6.21
CA ALA A 28 6.80 9.19 5.17
C ALA A 28 6.79 7.73 5.64
N MET A 29 7.14 7.46 6.91
CA MET A 29 7.04 6.12 7.49
C MET A 29 5.60 5.65 7.66
N VAL A 30 4.65 6.53 8.02
CA VAL A 30 3.23 6.15 8.11
C VAL A 30 2.69 5.80 6.73
N ARG A 31 3.07 6.59 5.71
CA ARG A 31 2.68 6.36 4.31
C ARG A 31 3.27 5.05 3.76
N HIS A 32 4.53 4.77 4.07
CA HIS A 32 5.20 3.49 3.81
C HIS A 32 4.40 2.30 4.35
N GLU A 33 4.05 2.32 5.64
CA GLU A 33 3.26 1.26 6.29
C GLU A 33 1.88 1.09 5.63
N CYS A 34 1.26 2.19 5.18
CA CYS A 34 -0.01 2.11 4.46
C CYS A 34 0.14 1.46 3.09
N ALA A 35 1.22 1.71 2.36
CA ALA A 35 1.51 1.05 1.09
C ALA A 35 1.73 -0.47 1.28
N GLU A 36 2.50 -0.88 2.29
CA GLU A 36 2.71 -2.29 2.60
C GLU A 36 1.41 -3.00 3.04
N ALA A 37 0.59 -2.32 3.84
CA ALA A 37 -0.72 -2.83 4.24
C ALA A 37 -1.66 -3.04 3.04
N LEU A 38 -1.72 -2.08 2.11
CA LEU A 38 -2.48 -2.22 0.87
C LEU A 38 -1.96 -3.37 0.01
N GLY A 39 -0.64 -3.54 -0.06
CA GLY A 39 0.01 -4.69 -0.70
C GLY A 39 -0.45 -6.01 -0.09
N SER A 40 -0.46 -6.11 1.23
CA SER A 40 -0.87 -7.32 1.95
C SER A 40 -2.37 -7.65 1.80
N ILE A 41 -3.23 -6.65 1.58
CA ILE A 41 -4.68 -6.85 1.39
C ILE A 41 -4.99 -7.45 0.00
N GLY A 42 -4.22 -7.05 -1.02
CA GLY A 42 -4.24 -7.67 -2.34
C GLY A 42 -5.54 -7.65 -3.13
N LYS A 43 -6.40 -6.65 -2.89
CA LYS A 43 -7.58 -6.40 -3.71
C LYS A 43 -7.24 -5.57 -4.96
N GLU A 44 -8.07 -5.65 -5.99
CA GLU A 44 -7.90 -4.86 -7.22
C GLU A 44 -7.83 -3.34 -6.93
N ALA A 45 -8.62 -2.85 -5.96
CA ALA A 45 -8.55 -1.47 -5.52
C ALA A 45 -7.15 -1.08 -4.98
N CYS A 46 -6.46 -2.00 -4.29
CA CYS A 46 -5.12 -1.76 -3.75
C CYS A 46 -4.10 -1.61 -4.89
N LEU A 47 -4.19 -2.43 -5.95
CA LEU A 47 -3.32 -2.32 -7.12
C LEU A 47 -3.40 -0.92 -7.76
N GLN A 48 -4.62 -0.42 -7.98
CA GLN A 48 -4.82 0.90 -8.58
C GLN A 48 -4.27 2.03 -7.70
N ILE A 49 -4.37 1.89 -6.37
CA ILE A 49 -3.82 2.85 -5.41
C ILE A 49 -2.29 2.80 -5.45
N LEU A 50 -1.68 1.62 -5.35
CA LEU A 50 -0.22 1.45 -5.31
C LEU A 50 0.44 1.94 -6.60
N GLU A 51 -0.14 1.65 -7.77
CA GLU A 51 0.37 2.16 -9.06
C GLU A 51 0.37 3.69 -9.12
N ARG A 52 -0.63 4.35 -8.51
CA ARG A 52 -0.68 5.82 -8.44
C ARG A 52 0.49 6.38 -7.63
N TYR A 53 0.88 5.71 -6.54
CA TYR A 53 1.92 6.18 -5.62
C TYR A 53 3.32 5.61 -5.90
N LYS A 54 3.49 4.79 -6.94
CA LYS A 54 4.80 4.36 -7.46
C LYS A 54 5.71 5.51 -7.87
N LYS A 55 5.15 6.70 -8.12
CA LYS A 55 5.87 7.94 -8.47
C LYS A 55 5.82 8.99 -7.36
N ASP A 56 5.59 8.58 -6.11
CA ASP A 56 5.55 9.50 -4.97
C ASP A 56 6.81 10.37 -4.87
N GLN A 57 6.77 11.49 -4.16
CA GLN A 57 7.97 12.30 -3.95
C GLN A 57 8.94 11.59 -2.99
N GLU A 58 8.40 10.94 -1.97
CA GLU A 58 9.16 10.23 -0.96
C GLU A 58 9.68 8.89 -1.49
N ARG A 59 10.99 8.70 -1.40
CA ARG A 59 11.65 7.48 -1.90
C ARG A 59 11.13 6.22 -1.21
N VAL A 60 10.96 6.27 0.10
CA VAL A 60 10.49 5.13 0.90
C VAL A 60 9.07 4.70 0.51
N VAL A 61 8.21 5.66 0.14
CA VAL A 61 6.84 5.36 -0.31
C VAL A 61 6.86 4.71 -1.69
N LYS A 62 7.67 5.24 -2.62
CA LYS A 62 7.86 4.65 -3.96
C LYS A 62 8.31 3.19 -3.88
N GLU A 63 9.39 2.94 -3.15
CA GLU A 63 9.98 1.60 -3.02
C GLU A 63 8.98 0.62 -2.40
N SER A 64 8.17 1.06 -1.43
CA SER A 64 7.13 0.21 -0.84
C SER A 64 5.96 -0.08 -1.77
N CYS A 65 5.53 0.90 -2.57
CA CYS A 65 4.53 0.63 -3.61
C CYS A 65 5.06 -0.34 -4.66
N GLU A 66 6.33 -0.24 -5.06
CA GLU A 66 6.98 -1.17 -5.98
C GLU A 66 6.99 -2.60 -5.41
N VAL A 67 7.50 -2.79 -4.20
CA VAL A 67 7.56 -4.10 -3.54
C VAL A 67 6.15 -4.69 -3.34
N ALA A 68 5.19 -3.87 -2.92
CA ALA A 68 3.80 -4.31 -2.75
C ALA A 68 3.16 -4.78 -4.06
N LEU A 69 3.42 -4.10 -5.18
CA LEU A 69 2.95 -4.50 -6.50
C LEU A 69 3.61 -5.80 -6.97
N ASP A 70 4.93 -5.93 -6.79
CA ASP A 70 5.68 -7.12 -7.16
C ASP A 70 5.19 -8.36 -6.38
N MET A 71 4.92 -8.19 -5.08
CA MET A 71 4.33 -9.25 -4.24
C MET A 71 2.96 -9.68 -4.76
N LEU A 72 2.12 -8.73 -5.15
CA LEU A 72 0.79 -9.02 -5.68
C LEU A 72 0.84 -9.69 -7.06
N GLU A 73 1.76 -9.29 -7.92
CA GLU A 73 1.98 -9.96 -9.19
C GLU A 73 2.44 -11.40 -8.96
N TYR A 74 3.38 -11.62 -8.04
CA TYR A 74 3.86 -12.95 -7.68
C TYR A 74 2.74 -13.85 -7.13
N GLU A 75 1.92 -13.37 -6.19
CA GLU A 75 0.79 -14.13 -5.64
C GLU A 75 -0.26 -14.47 -6.70
N ASN A 76 -0.56 -13.54 -7.61
CA ASN A 76 -1.48 -13.79 -8.72
C ASN A 76 -0.90 -14.76 -9.76
N SER A 77 0.41 -14.72 -10.01
CA SER A 77 1.11 -15.63 -10.93
C SER A 77 1.23 -17.06 -10.38
N SER A 78 1.29 -17.22 -9.06
CA SER A 78 1.45 -18.50 -8.36
C SER A 78 0.15 -19.30 -8.20
N GLN A 79 -0.98 -18.76 -8.66
CA GLN A 79 -2.29 -19.43 -8.67
C GLN A 79 -2.57 -20.30 -9.92
N PHE A 80 -1.53 -20.71 -10.66
CA PHE A 80 -1.64 -21.67 -11.77
C PHE A 80 -0.99 -23.02 -11.46
#